data_AF-A0A392SCV0-F1
#
_entry.id   AF-A0A392SCV0-F1
#
_cell.length_a   1.000
_cell.length_b   1.000
_cell.length_c   1.000
_cell.angle_alpha   90.00
_cell.angle_beta   90.00
_cell.angle_gamma   90.00
#
_symmetry.space_group_name_H-M   'P 1'
#
loop_
_entity.id
_entity.type
_entity.pdbx_description
1 polymer ?
#
loop_
_entity_poly.entity_id
_entity_poly.type
_entity_poly.pdbx_seq_one_letter_code
_entity_poly.pdbx_strand_id
1 'polypeptide(L)' 'FPSPEVWTEYRRADQIEYEAIMNRNEAVFYEQYEAHMKAQEEQRAAASASTAAAGRVSPMFTFSELGMDDSGEFHN' A
#
# COMPACT_ATOMS: atom_id res chain seq x y z
N PHE A 1 1.58 47.41 -11.81
CA PHE A 1 3.04 47.33 -11.73
C PHE A 1 3.64 48.63 -12.25
N PRO A 2 4.51 49.28 -11.45
CA PRO A 2 5.01 50.63 -11.74
C PRO A 2 6.00 50.70 -12.91
N SER A 3 6.65 49.60 -13.29
CA SER A 3 7.46 49.49 -14.51
C SER A 3 7.51 48.05 -15.04
N PRO A 4 7.92 47.85 -16.30
CA PRO A 4 8.19 46.53 -16.87
C PRO A 4 9.30 45.75 -16.14
N GLU A 5 10.30 46.43 -15.59
CA GLU A 5 11.33 45.78 -14.77
C GLU A 5 10.73 45.19 -13.49
N VAL A 6 9.89 45.97 -12.78
CA VAL A 6 9.24 45.51 -11.54
C VAL A 6 8.30 44.33 -11.81
N TRP A 7 7.60 44.31 -12.95
CA TRP A 7 6.81 43.15 -13.37
C TRP A 7 7.67 41.91 -13.65
N THR A 8 8.84 42.10 -14.26
CA THR A 8 9.75 41.00 -14.57
C THR A 8 10.36 40.40 -13.31
N GLU A 9 10.77 41.22 -12.35
CA GLU A 9 11.26 40.75 -11.05
C GLU A 9 10.17 40.06 -10.23
N TYR A 10 8.94 40.57 -10.24
CA TYR A 10 7.80 39.90 -9.60
C TYR A 10 7.60 38.49 -10.15
N ARG A 11 7.55 38.32 -11.49
CA ARG A 11 7.40 37.00 -12.10
C ARG A 11 8.57 36.07 -11.79
N ARG A 12 9.80 36.60 -11.75
CA ARG A 12 10.97 35.80 -11.39
C ARG A 12 10.86 35.28 -9.96
N ALA A 13 10.49 36.15 -9.02
CA ALA A 13 10.33 35.78 -7.62
C ALA A 13 9.22 34.75 -7.43
N ASP A 14 8.06 34.97 -8.06
CA ASP A 14 6.92 34.06 -8.05
C ASP A 14 7.27 32.67 -8.63
N GLN A 15 8.03 32.63 -9.73
CA GLN A 15 8.48 31.38 -10.32
C GLN A 15 9.45 30.63 -9.39
N ILE A 16 10.41 31.33 -8.76
CA ILE A 16 11.35 30.70 -7.82
C ILE A 16 10.61 30.13 -6.61
N GLU A 17 9.62 30.87 -6.08
CA GLU A 17 8.81 30.41 -4.95
C GLU A 17 7.97 29.18 -5.33
N TYR A 18 7.32 29.22 -6.49
CA TYR A 18 6.55 28.09 -7.00
C TYR A 18 7.41 26.84 -7.16
N GLU A 19 8.59 26.96 -7.79
CA GLU A 19 9.52 25.85 -7.97
C GLU A 19 10.02 25.31 -6.62
N ALA A 20 10.33 26.19 -5.65
CA ALA A 20 10.74 25.77 -4.32
C ALA A 20 9.65 24.98 -3.58
N ILE A 21 8.39 25.44 -3.66
CA ILE A 21 7.25 24.74 -3.08
C ILE A 21 7.03 23.40 -3.77
N MET A 22 7.09 23.37 -5.10
CA MET A 22 6.94 22.15 -5.89
C MET A 22 7.98 21.09 -5.51
N ASN A 23 9.26 21.49 -5.47
CA ASN A 23 10.37 20.60 -5.11
C ASN A 23 10.21 20.05 -3.69
N ARG A 24 9.74 20.88 -2.74
CA ARG A 24 9.46 20.43 -1.39
C ARG A 24 8.30 19.43 -1.35
N ASN A 25 7.22 19.70 -2.06
CA ASN A 25 6.06 18.81 -2.12
C ASN A 25 6.42 17.47 -2.75
N GLU A 26 7.21 17.48 -3.82
CA GLU A 26 7.70 16.29 -4.49
C GLU A 26 8.58 15.44 -3.54
N ALA A 27 9.51 16.07 -2.82
CA ALA A 27 10.34 15.37 -1.84
C ALA A 27 9.50 14.72 -0.74
N VAL A 28 8.52 15.44 -0.19
CA VAL A 28 7.61 14.92 0.84
C VAL A 28 6.73 13.79 0.29
N PHE A 29 6.26 13.90 -0.96
CA PHE A 29 5.47 12.86 -1.60
C PHE A 29 6.24 11.55 -1.71
N TYR A 30 7.48 11.59 -2.21
CA TYR A 30 8.29 10.38 -2.35
C TYR A 30 8.69 9.79 -1.01
N GLU A 31 9.03 10.61 -0.01
CA GLU A 31 9.34 10.12 1.33
C GLU A 31 8.15 9.35 1.94
N GLN A 32 6.94 9.90 1.84
CA GLN A 32 5.74 9.26 2.34
C GLN A 32 5.35 8.02 1.53
N TYR A 33 5.50 8.08 0.20
CA TYR A 33 5.21 6.96 -0.68
C TYR A 33 6.10 5.76 -0.34
N GLU A 34 7.41 5.96 -0.22
CA GLU A 34 8.36 4.90 0.14
C GLU A 34 8.06 4.32 1.53
N ALA A 35 7.76 5.19 2.51
CA ALA A 35 7.35 4.74 3.85
C ALA A 35 6.08 3.88 3.81
N HIS A 36 5.08 4.29 3.03
CA HIS A 36 3.84 3.53 2.85
C HIS A 36 4.10 2.18 2.17
N MET A 37 4.88 2.15 1.08
CA MET A 37 5.21 0.91 0.36
C MET A 37 5.95 -0.08 1.26
N LYS A 38 6.89 0.40 2.05
CA LYS A 38 7.62 -0.43 3.02
C LYS A 38 6.69 -1.01 4.09
N ALA A 39 5.83 -0.18 4.69
CA ALA A 39 4.88 -0.64 5.70
C ALA A 39 3.88 -1.65 5.13
N GLN A 40 3.40 -1.43 3.91
CA GLN A 40 2.51 -2.37 3.23
C GLN A 40 3.18 -3.72 2.97
N GLU A 41 4.44 -3.72 2.52
CA GLU A 41 5.18 -4.95 2.27
C GLU A 41 5.47 -5.71 3.57
N GLU A 42 5.85 -5.02 4.64
CA GLU A 42 6.01 -5.64 5.97
C GLU A 42 4.70 -6.27 6.46
N GLN A 43 3.57 -5.59 6.29
CA GLN A 43 2.26 -6.15 6.64
C GLN A 43 1.92 -7.38 5.79
N ARG A 44 2.22 -7.36 4.49
CA ARG A 44 2.01 -8.50 3.59
C ARG A 44 2.89 -9.69 3.97
N ALA A 45 4.15 -9.43 4.32
CA ALA A 45 5.09 -10.46 4.77
C ALA A 45 4.61 -11.08 6.09
N ALA A 46 4.17 -10.27 7.05
CA ALA A 46 3.62 -10.73 8.32
C ALA A 46 2.35 -11.59 8.14
N ALA A 47 1.43 -11.17 7.28
CA ALA A 47 0.22 -11.95 6.96
C ALA A 47 0.54 -13.29 6.28
N SER A 48 1.54 -13.29 5.38
CA SER A 48 2.00 -14.50 4.70
C SER A 48 2.67 -15.48 5.68
N ALA A 49 3.50 -14.98 6.59
CA ALA A 49 4.11 -15.77 7.65
C ALA A 49 3.06 -16.37 8.62
N SER A 50 2.05 -15.58 8.98
CA SER A 50 0.92 -16.04 9.81
C SER A 50 0.13 -17.16 9.14
N THR A 51 -0.19 -17.01 7.85
CA THR A 51 -0.85 -18.06 7.04
C THR A 51 -0.01 -19.34 6.99
N ALA A 52 1.30 -19.22 6.78
CA ALA A 52 2.20 -20.37 6.76
C ALA A 52 2.31 -21.07 8.13
N ALA A 53 2.27 -20.32 9.24
CA ALA A 53 2.25 -20.87 10.58
C ALA A 53 0.92 -21.56 10.92
N ALA A 54 -0.21 -20.93 10.59
CA ALA A 54 -1.54 -21.53 10.75
C ALA A 54 -1.69 -22.80 9.91
N GLY A 55 -1.21 -22.81 8.66
CA GLY A 55 -1.18 -24.01 7.82
C GLY A 55 -0.30 -25.15 8.35
N ARG A 56 0.69 -24.86 9.21
CA ARG A 56 1.49 -25.87 9.91
C ARG A 56 0.84 -26.39 11.20
N VAL A 57 -0.12 -25.66 11.76
CA VAL A 57 -0.79 -25.97 13.04
C VAL A 57 -2.23 -26.45 12.84
N SER A 58 -2.83 -26.24 11.67
CA SER A 58 -4.15 -26.77 11.32
C SER A 58 -4.10 -28.30 11.22
N PRO A 59 -4.83 -29.05 12.06
CA PRO A 59 -5.07 -30.46 11.81
C PRO A 59 -5.84 -30.58 10.50
N MET A 60 -5.21 -31.17 9.49
CA MET A 60 -5.91 -31.54 8.26
C MET A 60 -6.78 -32.75 8.56
N PHE A 61 -8.05 -32.51 8.90
CA PHE A 61 -9.05 -33.57 8.93
C PHE A 61 -9.39 -33.96 7.50
N THR A 62 -9.32 -35.26 7.20
CA THR A 62 -9.83 -35.77 5.93
C THR A 62 -11.35 -35.80 5.96
N PHE A 63 -12.01 -35.70 4.81
CA PHE A 63 -13.48 -35.74 4.72
C PHE A 63 -14.07 -37.01 5.36
N SER A 64 -13.33 -38.13 5.28
CA SER A 64 -13.63 -39.40 5.96
C SER A 64 -13.53 -39.33 7.49
N GLU A 65 -12.63 -38.52 8.04
CA GLU A 65 -12.44 -38.34 9.49
C GLU A 65 -13.55 -37.48 10.12
N LEU A 66 -14.20 -36.62 9.33
CA LEU A 66 -15.35 -35.82 9.74
C LEU A 66 -16.69 -36.58 9.65
N GLY A 67 -16.67 -37.88 9.32
CA GLY A 67 -17.89 -38.68 9.19
C GLY A 67 -18.82 -38.23 8.05
N MET A 68 -18.27 -37.50 7.07
CA MET A 68 -19.04 -36.82 6.03
C MET A 68 -19.20 -37.66 4.75
N ASP A 69 -18.59 -38.85 4.72
CA ASP A 69 -18.73 -39.87 3.66
C ASP A 69 -20.04 -40.69 3.76
N ASP A 70 -20.86 -40.52 4.81
CA ASP A 70 -22.18 -41.16 4.89
C ASP A 70 -23.23 -40.33 4.14
N SER A 71 -22.97 -40.04 2.86
CA SER A 71 -24.02 -39.59 1.95
C SER A 71 -24.85 -40.82 1.60
N GLY A 72 -25.84 -41.09 2.46
CA GLY A 72 -26.84 -42.11 2.25
C GLY A 72 -27.35 -42.10 0.81
N GLU A 73 -27.33 -43.29 0.22
CA GLU A 73 -27.88 -43.61 -1.08
C GLU A 73 -29.35 -43.15 -1.16
N PHE A 74 -29.59 -41.95 -1.69
CA PHE A 74 -30.93 -41.54 -2.07
C PHE A 74 -31.29 -42.31 -3.35
N HIS A 75 -31.98 -43.43 -3.19
CA HIS A 75 -32.67 -44.10 -4.28
C HIS A 75 -33.65 -43.11 -4.94
N ASN A 76 -33.49 -42.91 -6.25
CA ASN A 76 -34.42 -42.16 -7.13
C ASN A 76 -35.78 -42.87 -7.22
#